data_AF-A0A0L7L3W7-F1
#
_entry.id   AF-A0A0L7L3W7-F1
#
_cell.length_a   1.000
_cell.length_b   1.000
_cell.length_c   1.000
_cell.angle_alpha   90.00
_cell.angle_beta   90.00
_cell.angle_gamma   90.00
#
_symmetry.space_group_name_H-M   'P 1'
#
loop_
_entity.id
_entity.type
_entity.pdbx_description
1 polymer ?
#
loop_
_entity_poly.entity_id
_entity_poly.type
_entity_poly.pdbx_seq_one_letter_code
_entity_poly.pdbx_strand_id
1 'polypeptide(L)'
;MDALRKGHPKLKGAIVRLNPFIDESGVLRVGGRLRNASLPYSARHPMLLPKKAHLVELLVHDRHIKNSHAGCNALMAIFQREFWILSGRRTVRGLVFRCLPCYRLKAATMQLQMGDLPPDRVNEARPFSGKSGNGVEAQMAQL
;
A
#
# COMPACT_ATOMS: atom_id res chain seq x y z
N MET A 1 -1.63 22.52 -28.66
CA MET A 1 -2.01 22.23 -27.26
C MET A 1 -3.54 22.13 -27.10
N ASP A 2 -4.29 21.55 -28.06
CA ASP A 2 -5.77 21.72 -28.13
C ASP A 2 -6.60 20.41 -28.12
N ALA A 3 -5.99 19.23 -28.18
CA ALA A 3 -6.72 17.97 -28.32
C ALA A 3 -7.36 17.43 -27.00
N LEU A 4 -7.24 18.16 -25.90
CA LEU A 4 -7.62 17.71 -24.56
C LEU A 4 -8.74 18.53 -23.89
N ARG A 5 -9.20 19.62 -24.54
CA ARG A 5 -10.20 20.53 -23.97
C ARG A 5 -11.65 20.11 -24.16
N LYS A 6 -11.95 19.10 -25.00
CA LYS A 6 -13.34 18.74 -25.36
C LYS A 6 -13.69 17.25 -25.35
N GLY A 7 -12.90 16.39 -24.73
CA GLY A 7 -13.27 14.99 -24.64
C GLY A 7 -12.38 14.21 -23.70
N HIS A 8 -12.93 13.13 -23.14
CA HIS A 8 -12.17 12.15 -22.37
C HIS A 8 -10.86 11.84 -23.11
N PRO A 9 -9.69 12.06 -22.50
CA PRO A 9 -8.43 11.80 -23.16
C PRO A 9 -8.44 10.34 -23.65
N LYS A 10 -8.12 10.12 -24.93
CA LYS A 10 -8.01 8.77 -25.53
C LYS A 10 -6.81 8.04 -24.93
N LEU A 11 -6.95 7.63 -23.67
CA LEU A 11 -5.95 6.91 -22.91
C LEU A 11 -6.05 5.43 -23.24
N LYS A 12 -4.91 4.75 -23.17
CA LYS A 12 -4.80 3.33 -23.45
C LYS A 12 -4.24 2.59 -22.24
N GLY A 13 -4.55 1.29 -22.14
CA GLY A 13 -4.02 0.40 -21.11
C GLY A 13 -4.58 0.65 -19.71
N ALA A 14 -3.78 0.32 -18.69
CA ALA A 14 -4.22 0.28 -17.29
C ALA A 14 -4.70 1.63 -16.72
N ILE A 15 -4.32 2.76 -17.34
CA ILE A 15 -4.69 4.10 -16.90
C ILE A 15 -6.18 4.39 -17.13
N VAL A 16 -6.80 3.80 -18.16
CA VAL A 16 -8.24 3.98 -18.45
C VAL A 16 -9.12 3.52 -17.29
N ARG A 17 -8.69 2.48 -16.57
CA ARG A 17 -9.40 1.93 -15.40
C ARG A 17 -9.47 2.90 -14.22
N LEU A 18 -8.69 3.99 -14.24
CA LEU A 18 -8.70 5.04 -13.23
C LEU A 18 -9.76 6.13 -13.52
N ASN A 19 -10.59 5.95 -14.55
CA ASN A 19 -11.55 6.93 -15.05
C ASN A 19 -10.99 8.37 -15.08
N PRO A 20 -9.85 8.59 -15.75
CA PRO A 20 -9.14 9.85 -15.67
C PRO A 20 -9.85 10.96 -16.47
N PHE A 21 -9.74 12.19 -15.98
CA PHE A 21 -10.30 13.37 -16.61
C PHE A 21 -9.36 14.57 -16.43
N ILE A 22 -9.57 15.62 -17.22
CA ILE A 22 -8.80 16.86 -17.13
C ILE A 22 -9.65 17.88 -16.39
N ASP A 23 -9.07 18.48 -15.35
CA ASP A 23 -9.73 19.53 -14.59
C ASP A 23 -9.67 20.90 -15.29
N GLU A 24 -10.29 21.91 -14.67
CA GLU A 24 -10.32 23.30 -15.19
C GLU A 24 -8.91 23.91 -15.31
N SER A 25 -7.95 23.42 -14.54
CA SER A 25 -6.54 23.84 -14.60
C SER A 25 -5.72 23.10 -15.66
N GLY A 26 -6.34 22.21 -16.44
CA GLY A 26 -5.64 21.43 -17.48
C GLY A 26 -4.87 20.23 -16.93
N VAL A 27 -5.12 19.83 -15.68
CA VAL A 27 -4.38 18.75 -15.00
C VAL A 27 -5.13 17.42 -15.10
N LEU A 28 -4.40 16.35 -15.41
CA LEU A 28 -4.94 15.00 -15.46
C LEU A 28 -5.14 14.43 -14.04
N ARG A 29 -6.38 14.10 -13.69
CA ARG A 29 -6.80 13.58 -12.38
C ARG A 29 -7.48 12.24 -12.49
N VAL A 30 -7.52 11.54 -11.37
CA VAL A 30 -8.23 10.27 -11.21
C VAL A 30 -9.69 10.53 -10.85
N GLY A 31 -10.61 9.95 -11.62
CA GLY A 31 -12.01 9.85 -11.25
C GLY A 31 -12.24 8.71 -10.27
N GLY A 32 -13.42 8.64 -9.65
CA GLY A 32 -13.70 7.52 -8.76
C GLY A 32 -14.97 7.63 -7.94
N ARG A 33 -15.08 6.70 -7.00
CA ARG A 33 -16.26 6.49 -6.13
C ARG A 33 -16.40 7.54 -5.02
N LEU A 34 -15.38 8.37 -4.79
CA LEU A 34 -15.37 9.38 -3.72
C LEU A 34 -15.92 10.74 -4.15
N ARG A 35 -16.61 10.84 -5.30
CA ARG A 35 -17.12 12.12 -5.84
C ARG A 35 -17.96 12.90 -4.83
N ASN A 36 -18.82 12.20 -4.09
CA ASN A 36 -19.76 12.79 -3.14
C ASN A 36 -19.24 12.83 -1.70
N ALA A 37 -17.98 12.44 -1.45
CA ALA A 37 -17.43 12.44 -0.10
C ALA A 37 -17.18 13.88 0.40
N SER A 38 -17.35 14.11 1.71
CA SER A 38 -16.95 15.36 2.35
C SER A 38 -15.42 15.40 2.55
N LEU A 39 -14.70 15.47 1.45
CA LEU A 39 -13.24 15.47 1.40
C LEU A 39 -12.74 16.62 0.51
N PRO A 40 -11.51 17.11 0.73
CA PRO A 40 -10.88 18.06 -0.17
C PRO A 40 -10.89 17.55 -1.61
N TYR A 41 -11.01 18.46 -2.57
CA TYR A 41 -11.08 18.11 -4.00
C TYR A 41 -9.89 17.25 -4.44
N SER A 42 -8.68 17.56 -3.95
CA SER A 42 -7.46 16.80 -4.24
C SER A 42 -7.50 15.35 -3.73
N ALA A 43 -8.20 15.08 -2.63
CA ALA A 43 -8.34 13.73 -2.08
C ALA A 43 -9.42 12.94 -2.81
N ARG A 44 -10.48 13.61 -3.29
CA ARG A 44 -11.51 12.99 -4.14
C ARG A 44 -10.99 12.70 -5.55
N HIS A 45 -10.19 13.63 -6.07
CA HIS A 45 -9.68 13.65 -7.44
C HIS A 45 -8.17 13.91 -7.43
N PRO A 46 -7.37 12.92 -6.99
CA PRO A 46 -5.93 13.07 -6.90
C PRO A 46 -5.28 13.24 -8.27
N MET A 47 -4.21 14.04 -8.29
CA MET A 47 -3.45 14.35 -9.50
C MET A 47 -2.66 13.13 -9.97
N LEU A 48 -2.82 12.73 -11.22
CA LEU A 48 -2.19 11.51 -11.74
C LEU A 48 -0.71 11.77 -12.06
N LEU A 49 0.19 11.03 -11.40
CA LEU A 49 1.63 11.14 -11.60
C LEU A 49 2.23 9.90 -12.29
N PRO A 50 3.06 10.07 -13.33
CA PRO A 50 3.79 8.98 -13.95
C PRO A 50 4.81 8.35 -13.00
N LYS A 51 4.91 7.02 -13.02
CA LYS A 51 5.78 6.26 -12.08
C LYS A 51 7.28 6.59 -12.16
N LYS A 52 7.76 7.05 -13.32
CA LYS A 52 9.18 7.31 -13.63
C LYS A 52 9.49 8.82 -13.70
N ALA A 53 8.57 9.69 -13.29
CA ALA A 53 8.82 11.12 -13.32
C ALA A 53 9.79 11.51 -12.19
N HIS A 54 10.78 12.34 -12.50
CA HIS A 54 11.73 12.85 -11.49
C HIS A 54 11.02 13.58 -10.35
N LEU A 55 9.93 14.29 -10.64
CA LEU A 55 9.05 14.92 -9.65
C LEU A 55 8.56 13.93 -8.58
N VAL A 56 8.22 12.69 -8.95
CA VAL A 56 7.78 11.68 -7.98
C VAL A 56 8.92 11.31 -7.03
N GLU A 57 10.15 11.22 -7.52
CA GLU A 57 11.31 10.93 -6.68
C GLU A 57 11.56 12.05 -5.67
N LEU A 58 11.52 13.30 -6.13
CA LEU A 58 11.66 14.49 -5.26
C LEU A 58 10.55 14.56 -4.21
N LEU A 59 9.30 14.35 -4.61
CA LEU A 59 8.15 14.34 -3.70
C LEU A 59 8.26 13.24 -2.64
N VAL A 60 8.63 12.02 -3.04
CA VAL A 60 8.81 10.91 -2.11
C VAL A 60 9.95 11.20 -1.14
N HIS A 61 11.07 11.72 -1.62
CA HIS A 61 12.20 12.08 -0.76
C HIS A 61 11.82 13.18 0.25
N ASP A 62 11.17 14.25 -0.23
CA ASP A 62 10.69 15.36 0.60
C ASP A 62 9.73 14.88 1.70
N ARG A 63 8.68 14.13 1.32
CA ARG A 63 7.68 13.64 2.28
C ARG A 63 8.27 12.57 3.20
N HIS A 64 9.22 11.78 2.73
CA HIS A 64 9.93 10.81 3.57
C HIS A 64 10.71 11.50 4.69
N ILE A 65 11.48 12.55 4.37
CA ILE A 65 12.27 13.30 5.37
C ILE A 65 11.37 14.13 6.27
N LYS A 66 10.42 14.90 5.72
CA LYS A 66 9.50 15.75 6.50
C LYS A 66 8.62 14.99 7.49
N ASN A 67 8.38 13.71 7.23
CA ASN A 67 7.61 12.83 8.12
C ASN A 67 8.51 11.84 8.85
N SER A 68 9.70 12.29 9.26
CA SER A 68 10.64 11.54 10.12
C SER A 68 10.94 10.13 9.61
N HIS A 69 11.33 10.02 8.34
CA HIS A 69 11.61 8.75 7.68
C HIS A 69 10.41 7.79 7.58
N ALA A 70 9.21 8.36 7.39
CA ALA A 70 7.97 7.59 7.24
C ALA A 70 8.10 6.41 6.25
N GLY A 71 7.58 5.26 6.68
CA GLY A 71 7.54 4.05 5.88
C GLY A 71 6.57 4.14 4.69
N CYS A 72 6.60 3.12 3.83
CA CYS A 72 5.83 3.11 2.59
C CYS A 72 4.31 3.30 2.79
N ASN A 73 3.71 2.66 3.80
CA ASN A 73 2.26 2.78 4.05
C ASN A 73 1.86 4.20 4.46
N ALA A 74 2.62 4.81 5.36
CA ALA A 74 2.38 6.19 5.80
C ALA A 74 2.53 7.18 4.63
N LEU A 75 3.58 7.03 3.82
CA LEU A 75 3.77 7.84 2.62
C LEU A 75 2.64 7.63 1.61
N MET A 76 2.18 6.40 1.38
CA MET A 76 1.04 6.15 0.50
C MET A 76 -0.23 6.86 0.99
N ALA A 77 -0.49 6.88 2.30
CA ALA A 77 -1.62 7.60 2.86
C ALA A 77 -1.48 9.12 2.69
N ILE A 78 -0.28 9.68 2.87
CA ILE A 78 0.01 11.09 2.61
C ILE A 78 -0.22 11.40 1.12
N PHE A 79 0.33 10.60 0.21
CA PHE A 79 0.19 10.80 -1.23
C PHE A 79 -1.25 10.73 -1.69
N GLN A 80 -2.06 9.78 -1.20
CA GLN A 80 -3.45 9.62 -1.62
C GLN A 80 -4.35 10.85 -1.36
N ARG A 81 -3.92 11.80 -0.52
CA ARG A 81 -4.63 13.06 -0.27
C ARG A 81 -4.50 14.08 -1.40
N GLU A 82 -3.48 13.93 -2.24
CA GLU A 82 -3.11 14.93 -3.26
C GLU A 82 -2.78 14.31 -4.63
N PHE A 83 -2.17 13.12 -4.64
CA PHE A 83 -1.54 12.51 -5.80
C PHE A 83 -1.90 11.03 -5.95
N TRP A 84 -2.03 10.60 -7.20
CA TRP A 84 -2.15 9.20 -7.60
C TRP A 84 -0.94 8.79 -8.44
N ILE A 85 0.07 8.24 -7.78
CA ILE A 85 1.29 7.76 -8.44
C ILE A 85 0.98 6.40 -9.09
N LEU A 86 1.20 6.28 -10.40
CA LEU A 86 1.08 5.00 -11.09
C LEU A 86 2.04 3.96 -10.49
N SER A 87 1.54 2.78 -10.14
CA SER A 87 2.33 1.77 -9.40
C SER A 87 2.94 2.32 -8.09
N GLY A 88 2.27 3.29 -7.44
CA GLY A 88 2.81 4.11 -6.36
C GLY A 88 3.48 3.32 -5.24
N ARG A 89 2.85 2.27 -4.72
CA ARG A 89 3.44 1.45 -3.65
C ARG A 89 4.81 0.87 -4.03
N ARG A 90 4.96 0.37 -5.26
CA ARG A 90 6.24 -0.18 -5.75
C ARG A 90 7.28 0.93 -5.87
N THR A 91 6.91 2.07 -6.45
CA THR A 91 7.79 3.23 -6.64
C THR A 91 8.27 3.78 -5.30
N VAL A 92 7.34 4.08 -4.38
CA VAL A 92 7.63 4.61 -3.04
C VAL A 92 8.50 3.64 -2.24
N ARG A 93 8.17 2.33 -2.23
CA ARG A 93 8.98 1.32 -1.53
C ARG A 93 10.42 1.28 -2.05
N GLY A 94 10.61 1.33 -3.37
CA GLY A 94 11.93 1.34 -3.99
C GLY A 94 12.75 2.58 -3.60
N LEU A 95 12.11 3.75 -3.57
CA LEU A 95 12.75 5.02 -3.18
C LEU A 95 13.14 5.03 -1.69
N VAL A 96 12.23 4.62 -0.80
CA VAL A 96 12.52 4.52 0.64
C VAL A 96 13.63 3.51 0.93
N PHE A 97 13.68 2.40 0.18
CA PHE A 97 14.74 1.40 0.32
C PHE A 97 16.14 1.94 0.00
N ARG A 98 16.26 2.99 -0.82
CA ARG A 98 17.54 3.66 -1.12
C ARG A 98 17.94 4.71 -0.07
N CYS A 99 17.12 4.98 0.93
CA CYS A 99 17.43 5.95 1.97
C CYS A 99 18.49 5.38 2.93
N LEU A 100 19.67 6.01 2.99
CA LEU A 100 20.79 5.58 3.84
C LEU A 100 20.46 5.55 5.35
N PRO A 101 19.84 6.60 5.94
CA PRO A 101 19.38 6.54 7.33
C PRO A 101 18.45 5.36 7.62
N CYS A 102 17.44 5.14 6.78
CA CYS A 102 16.53 4.00 6.94
C CYS A 102 17.23 2.67 6.79
N TYR A 103 18.18 2.56 5.87
CA TYR A 103 18.96 1.36 5.67
C TYR A 103 19.79 1.03 6.93
N ARG A 104 20.47 2.04 7.51
CA ARG A 104 21.29 1.88 8.72
C ARG A 104 20.44 1.55 9.96
N LEU A 105 19.27 2.17 10.10
CA LEU A 105 18.35 1.96 11.22
C LEU A 105 17.47 0.72 11.08
N LYS A 106 17.52 0.04 9.93
CA LYS A 106 16.73 -1.15 9.69
C LYS A 106 17.27 -2.28 10.57
N ALA A 107 16.57 -2.59 11.65
CA ALA A 107 16.87 -3.75 12.48
C ALA A 107 16.82 -5.03 11.64
N ALA A 108 17.78 -5.92 11.87
CA ALA A 108 17.69 -7.29 11.36
C ALA A 108 16.49 -7.97 12.00
N THR A 109 15.67 -8.65 11.19
CA THR A 109 14.58 -9.46 11.72
C THR A 109 15.19 -10.64 12.48
N MET A 110 14.96 -10.70 13.80
CA MET A 110 15.33 -11.87 14.60
C MET A 110 14.64 -13.10 14.01
N GLN A 111 15.44 -14.12 13.69
CA GLN A 111 14.90 -15.43 13.32
C GLN A 111 14.48 -16.11 14.61
N LEU A 112 13.17 -16.14 14.89
CA LEU A 112 12.64 -16.92 15.99
C LEU A 112 12.57 -18.39 15.57
N GLN A 113 13.08 -19.28 16.40
CA GLN A 113 12.77 -20.69 16.28
C GLN A 113 11.28 -20.86 16.59
N MET A 114 10.51 -21.36 15.63
CA MET A 114 9.09 -21.63 15.83
C MET A 114 8.95 -22.86 16.72
N GLY A 115 8.07 -22.78 17.73
CA GLY A 115 7.70 -23.96 18.51
C GLY A 115 6.91 -24.97 17.70
N ASP A 116 6.82 -26.19 18.21
CA ASP A 116 6.03 -27.25 17.58
C ASP A 116 4.56 -26.84 17.44
N LEU A 117 3.96 -27.22 16.31
CA LEU A 117 2.57 -26.92 16.01
C LEU A 117 1.67 -27.78 16.92
N PRO A 118 0.61 -27.22 17.51
CA PRO A 118 -0.33 -28.02 18.29
C PRO A 118 -1.01 -29.07 17.40
N PRO A 119 -1.37 -30.24 17.95
CA PRO A 119 -1.95 -31.35 17.20
C PRO A 119 -3.20 -30.95 16.42
N ASP A 120 -4.01 -30.02 16.94
CA ASP A 120 -5.22 -29.53 16.25
C ASP A 120 -4.92 -28.75 14.96
N ARG A 121 -3.69 -28.26 14.75
CA ARG A 121 -3.29 -27.59 13.51
C ARG A 121 -2.83 -28.58 12.44
N VAL A 122 -2.30 -29.73 12.84
CA VAL A 122 -1.68 -30.72 11.93
C VAL A 122 -2.56 -31.94 11.66
N ASN A 123 -3.51 -32.22 12.53
CA ASN A 123 -4.46 -33.31 12.36
C ASN A 123 -5.74 -32.81 11.71
N GLU A 124 -6.24 -33.56 10.73
CA GLU A 124 -7.50 -33.27 10.06
C GLU A 124 -8.66 -33.31 11.07
N ALA A 125 -9.52 -32.29 11.00
CA ALA A 125 -10.76 -32.23 11.75
C ALA A 125 -11.86 -31.64 10.87
N ARG A 126 -13.11 -31.97 11.18
CA ARG A 126 -14.25 -31.39 10.48
C ARG A 126 -14.37 -29.91 10.86
N PRO A 127 -14.71 -29.01 9.92
CA PRO A 127 -14.98 -27.61 10.25
C PRO A 127 -15.99 -27.50 11.41
N PHE A 128 -15.67 -26.69 12.42
CA PHE A 128 -16.49 -26.43 13.61
C PHE A 128 -16.76 -27.63 14.55
N SER A 129 -16.01 -28.73 14.45
CA SER A 129 -16.13 -29.87 15.36
C SER A 129 -15.39 -29.69 16.69
N GLY A 130 -15.47 -28.49 17.30
CA GLY A 130 -14.63 -28.06 18.41
C GLY A 130 -14.41 -29.16 19.46
N LYS A 131 -13.16 -29.61 19.64
CA LYS A 131 -12.81 -30.44 20.79
C LYS A 131 -12.84 -29.51 22.00
N SER A 132 -13.99 -29.46 22.69
CA SER A 132 -14.03 -28.97 24.06
C SER A 132 -12.99 -29.79 24.84
N GLY A 133 -11.98 -29.10 25.37
CA GLY A 133 -10.89 -29.74 26.09
C GLY A 133 -11.42 -30.69 27.16
N ASN A 134 -10.94 -31.93 27.12
CA ASN A 134 -11.07 -32.87 28.21
C ASN A 134 -9.70 -33.52 28.42
N GLY A 135 -9.23 -33.46 29.66
CA GLY A 135 -8.34 -34.46 30.21
C GLY A 135 -6.86 -34.16 30.11
N VAL A 136 -6.36 -33.47 31.12
CA VAL A 136 -5.08 -33.83 31.75
C VAL A 136 -5.13 -35.32 32.11
N GLU A 137 -3.98 -35.99 32.06
CA GLU A 137 -3.67 -37.37 32.50
C GLU A 137 -3.95 -38.53 31.52
N ALA A 138 -2.85 -39.12 31.02
CA ALA A 138 -2.54 -40.53 31.31
C ALA A 138 -1.06 -40.85 31.05
N GLN A 139 -0.38 -41.15 32.17
CA GLN A 139 0.68 -42.15 32.34
C GLN A 139 2.11 -41.87 31.87
N MET A 140 2.90 -41.53 32.90
CA MET A 140 4.25 -42.05 33.09
C MET A 140 4.25 -43.59 33.11
N ALA A 141 4.98 -44.19 32.16
CA ALA A 141 5.53 -45.55 32.13
C ALA A 141 6.31 -45.60 30.79
N GLN A 142 7.62 -45.80 30.68
CA GLN A 142 8.58 -46.63 31.41
C GLN A 142 10.00 -46.03 31.34
N LEU A 143 10.85 -46.53 32.25
CA LEU A 143 12.31 -46.55 32.19
C LEU A 143 12.85 -47.01 30.83
#